data_AF-A0A956GGY1-F1
#
_entry.id   AF-A0A956GGY1-F1
#
_cell.length_a   1.000
_cell.length_b   1.000
_cell.length_c   1.000
_cell.angle_alpha   90.00
_cell.angle_beta   90.00
_cell.angle_gamma   90.00
#
_symmetry.space_group_name_H-M   'P 1'
#
loop_
_entity.id
_entity.type
_entity.pdbx_description
1 polymer ?
#
loop_
_entity_poly.entity_id
_entity_poly.type
_entity_poly.pdbx_seq_one_letter_code
_entity_poly.pdbx_strand_id
1 'polypeptide(L)'
;MLGALAASNLIIAKKPDAKELLAKVQPYQGWMGAVSALWGIWGIISAVLHLGWLKLFPIWWATWLADSVLLAALGLLLGMGVLRTFIKNPQAIEKMNQTAARLAPKQGVLGIIAMCVGGWMIVARFLFL
;
A
#
# COMPACT_ATOMS: atom_id res chain seq x y z
N MET A 1 -9.48 0.61 2.89
CA MET A 1 -10.04 -0.51 2.09
C MET A 1 -9.06 -1.68 1.85
N LEU A 2 -7.74 -1.49 1.93
CA LEU A 2 -6.75 -2.60 1.81
C LEU A 2 -6.82 -3.64 2.94
N GLY A 3 -7.25 -3.26 4.15
CA GLY A 3 -7.42 -4.19 5.27
C GLY A 3 -8.46 -5.30 5.01
N ALA A 4 -9.50 -5.03 4.20
CA ALA A 4 -10.52 -6.03 3.85
C ALA A 4 -9.96 -7.14 2.94
N LEU A 5 -8.98 -6.80 2.09
CA LEU A 5 -8.29 -7.73 1.19
C LEU A 5 -7.23 -8.56 1.92
N ALA A 6 -6.56 -7.97 2.92
CA ALA A 6 -5.65 -8.71 3.78
C ALA A 6 -6.39 -9.70 4.70
N ALA A 7 -7.55 -9.29 5.23
CA ALA A 7 -8.40 -10.15 6.07
C ALA A 7 -9.02 -11.33 5.30
N SER A 8 -9.35 -11.15 4.02
CA SER A 8 -9.86 -12.25 3.18
C SER A 8 -8.79 -13.32 2.96
N ASN A 9 -7.50 -12.97 2.80
CA ASN A 9 -6.42 -13.96 2.69
C ASN A 9 -6.28 -14.86 3.93
N LEU A 10 -6.55 -14.34 5.13
CA LEU A 10 -6.51 -15.11 6.39
C LEU A 10 -7.70 -16.07 6.55
N ILE A 11 -8.87 -15.68 6.05
CA ILE A 11 -10.09 -16.51 6.04
C ILE A 11 -10.00 -17.61 4.96
N ILE A 12 -9.39 -17.29 3.82
CA ILE A 12 -9.26 -18.14 2.62
C ILE A 12 -8.16 -19.20 2.81
N ALA A 13 -7.08 -18.92 3.55
CA ALA A 13 -6.00 -19.87 3.83
C ALA A 13 -6.42 -21.12 4.62
N LYS A 14 -7.59 -21.12 5.27
CA LYS A 14 -8.11 -22.25 6.06
C LYS A 14 -8.96 -23.25 5.26
N LYS A 15 -9.26 -23.01 3.98
CA LYS A 15 -10.01 -23.96 3.13
C LYS A 15 -9.15 -24.43 1.94
N PRO A 16 -8.93 -25.75 1.75
CA PRO A 16 -8.16 -26.28 0.61
C PRO A 16 -8.83 -26.01 -0.76
N ASP A 17 -10.16 -25.87 -0.81
CA ASP A 17 -10.92 -25.40 -1.98
C ASP A 17 -10.59 -23.96 -2.42
N ALA A 18 -9.91 -23.20 -1.57
CA ALA A 18 -9.63 -21.81 -1.82
C ALA A 18 -8.39 -21.59 -2.68
N LYS A 19 -7.63 -22.65 -3.04
CA LYS A 19 -6.47 -22.53 -3.95
C LYS A 19 -6.86 -22.12 -5.36
N GLU A 20 -7.98 -22.60 -5.88
CA GLU A 20 -8.46 -22.24 -7.21
C GLU A 20 -9.04 -20.82 -7.24
N LEU A 21 -9.76 -20.44 -6.16
CA LEU A 21 -10.22 -19.07 -5.95
C LEU A 21 -9.04 -18.11 -5.74
N LEU A 22 -8.01 -18.51 -5.01
CA LEU A 22 -6.75 -17.77 -4.86
C LEU A 22 -6.08 -17.57 -6.22
N ALA A 23 -5.99 -18.59 -7.06
CA ALA A 23 -5.40 -18.46 -8.40
C ALA A 23 -6.17 -17.47 -9.28
N LYS A 24 -7.49 -17.41 -9.17
CA LYS A 24 -8.32 -16.41 -9.86
C LYS A 24 -8.18 -15.00 -9.26
N VAL A 25 -8.00 -14.89 -7.94
CA VAL A 25 -7.89 -13.60 -7.23
C VAL A 25 -6.45 -13.05 -7.24
N GLN A 26 -5.44 -13.88 -7.42
CA GLN A 26 -4.03 -13.51 -7.45
C GLN A 26 -3.71 -12.41 -8.49
N PRO A 27 -4.18 -12.48 -9.75
CA PRO A 27 -4.00 -11.37 -10.69
C PRO A 27 -4.73 -10.10 -10.22
N TYR A 28 -5.92 -10.20 -9.62
CA TYR A 28 -6.60 -9.05 -9.03
C TYR A 28 -5.84 -8.47 -7.84
N GLN A 29 -5.23 -9.30 -6.99
CA GLN A 29 -4.38 -8.86 -5.88
C GLN A 29 -3.16 -8.09 -6.37
N GLY A 30 -2.54 -8.55 -7.46
CA GLY A 30 -1.46 -7.83 -8.13
C GLY A 30 -1.91 -6.47 -8.67
N TRP A 31 -3.09 -6.41 -9.30
CA TRP A 31 -3.66 -5.15 -9.81
C TRP A 31 -4.01 -4.18 -8.67
N MET A 32 -4.60 -4.67 -7.58
CA MET A 32 -4.91 -3.85 -6.42
C MET A 32 -3.64 -3.30 -5.77
N GLY A 33 -2.58 -4.10 -5.70
CA GLY A 33 -1.25 -3.64 -5.28
C GLY A 33 -0.70 -2.55 -6.20
N ALA A 34 -0.72 -2.78 -7.51
CA ALA A 34 -0.19 -1.84 -8.50
C ALA A 34 -0.92 -0.49 -8.48
N VAL A 35 -2.26 -0.51 -8.44
CA VAL A 35 -3.07 0.70 -8.31
C VAL A 35 -2.78 1.42 -6.99
N SER A 36 -2.65 0.68 -5.88
CA SER A 36 -2.30 1.26 -4.58
C SER A 36 -0.90 1.88 -4.60
N ALA A 37 0.06 1.29 -5.31
CA ALA A 37 1.41 1.84 -5.48
C ALA A 37 1.35 3.21 -6.17
N LEU A 38 0.61 3.29 -7.28
CA LEU A 38 0.42 4.53 -8.03
C LEU A 38 -0.31 5.59 -7.19
N TRP A 39 -1.35 5.17 -6.45
CA TRP A 39 -2.10 6.07 -5.57
C TRP A 39 -1.26 6.60 -4.41
N GLY A 40 -0.41 5.75 -3.82
CA GLY A 40 0.52 6.15 -2.77
C GLY A 40 1.56 7.15 -3.27
N ILE A 41 2.12 6.93 -4.46
CA ILE A 41 3.03 7.88 -5.11
C ILE A 41 2.32 9.22 -5.35
N TRP A 42 1.09 9.19 -5.87
CA TRP A 42 0.29 10.39 -6.06
C TRP A 42 0.01 11.11 -4.73
N GLY A 43 -0.29 10.36 -3.66
CA GLY A 43 -0.47 10.91 -2.32
C GLY A 43 0.78 11.61 -1.79
N ILE A 44 1.97 11.04 -2.01
CA ILE A 44 3.25 11.67 -1.66
C ILE A 44 3.44 12.97 -2.44
N ILE A 45 3.21 12.95 -3.75
CA ILE A 45 3.30 14.16 -4.60
C ILE A 45 2.31 15.22 -4.10
N SER A 46 1.07 14.83 -3.82
CA SER A 46 0.03 15.73 -3.32
C SER A 46 0.40 16.32 -1.95
N ALA A 47 0.98 15.53 -1.05
CA ALA A 47 1.47 16.01 0.25
C ALA A 47 2.58 17.07 0.07
N VAL A 48 3.52 16.85 -0.85
CA VAL A 48 4.57 17.83 -1.17
C VAL A 48 3.99 19.10 -1.82
N LEU A 49 2.99 18.98 -2.69
CA LEU A 49 2.32 20.15 -3.28
C LEU A 49 1.53 20.95 -2.22
N HIS A 50 1.05 20.30 -1.16
CA HIS A 50 0.30 20.92 -0.06
C HIS A 50 1.17 21.15 1.18
N LEU A 51 2.47 21.46 1.02
CA LEU A 51 3.36 21.81 2.14
C LEU A 51 2.85 22.97 3.01
N GLY A 52 1.98 23.83 2.47
CA GLY A 52 1.32 24.90 3.25
C GLY A 52 0.50 24.37 4.44
N TRP A 53 -0.02 23.14 4.36
CA TRP A 53 -0.76 22.50 5.45
C TRP A 53 0.14 22.09 6.62
N LEU A 54 1.45 22.00 6.42
CA LEU A 54 2.41 21.73 7.50
C LEU A 54 2.35 22.80 8.60
N LYS A 55 1.99 24.04 8.26
CA LYS A 55 1.88 25.15 9.22
C LYS A 55 0.56 25.15 9.99
N LEU A 56 -0.52 24.69 9.36
CA LEU A 56 -1.88 24.76 9.90
C LEU A 56 -2.27 23.47 10.62
N PHE A 57 -1.93 22.32 10.03
CA PHE A 57 -2.28 20.98 10.52
C PHE A 57 -1.09 20.01 10.35
N PRO A 58 0.03 20.23 11.08
CA PRO A 58 1.25 19.44 10.93
C PRO A 58 1.04 17.94 11.19
N ILE A 59 0.23 17.60 12.21
CA ILE A 59 -0.05 16.21 12.56
C ILE A 59 -0.85 15.53 11.45
N TRP A 60 -1.89 16.18 10.93
CA TRP A 60 -2.71 15.65 9.84
C TRP A 60 -1.87 15.43 8.57
N TRP A 61 -1.08 16.43 8.18
CA TRP A 61 -0.20 16.33 7.03
C TRP A 61 0.83 15.19 7.18
N ALA A 62 1.46 15.08 8.36
CA ALA A 62 2.44 14.03 8.63
C ALA A 62 1.82 12.63 8.56
N THR A 63 0.61 12.46 9.12
CA THR A 63 -0.11 11.18 9.05
C THR A 63 -0.53 10.82 7.63
N TRP A 64 -0.97 11.80 6.83
CA TRP A 64 -1.33 11.58 5.43
C TRP A 64 -0.11 11.20 4.57
N LEU A 65 1.02 11.87 4.79
CA LEU A 65 2.27 11.50 4.12
C LEU A 65 2.71 10.08 4.53
N ALA A 66 2.68 9.76 5.82
CA ALA A 66 3.04 8.43 6.32
C ALA A 66 2.16 7.33 5.73
N ASP A 67 0.83 7.56 5.66
CA ASP A 67 -0.11 6.65 5.01
C ASP A 67 0.19 6.48 3.52
N SER A 68 0.45 7.57 2.80
CA SER A 68 0.79 7.53 1.37
C SER A 68 2.09 6.76 1.11
N VAL A 69 3.09 6.90 1.98
CA VAL A 69 4.35 6.13 1.91
C VAL A 69 4.10 4.65 2.20
N LEU A 70 3.31 4.33 3.22
CA LEU A 70 2.90 2.94 3.53
C LEU A 70 2.14 2.30 2.36
N LEU A 71 1.21 3.05 1.76
CA LEU A 71 0.42 2.64 0.61
C LEU A 71 1.30 2.36 -0.61
N ALA A 72 2.26 3.25 -0.89
CA ALA A 72 3.23 3.07 -1.96
C ALA A 72 4.13 1.85 -1.72
N ALA A 73 4.65 1.70 -0.50
CA ALA A 73 5.53 0.60 -0.10
C ALA A 73 4.85 -0.77 -0.21
N LEU A 74 3.67 -0.92 0.38
CA LEU A 74 2.89 -2.17 0.34
C LEU A 74 2.32 -2.42 -1.06
N GLY A 75 1.84 -1.38 -1.73
CA GLY A 75 1.33 -1.46 -3.09
C GLY A 75 2.39 -1.92 -4.08
N LEU A 76 3.61 -1.36 -3.99
CA LEU A 76 4.73 -1.75 -4.85
C LEU A 76 5.10 -3.22 -4.62
N LEU A 77 5.09 -3.67 -3.36
CA LEU A 77 5.45 -5.05 -3.03
C LEU A 77 4.40 -6.07 -3.50
N LEU A 78 3.12 -5.77 -3.29
CA LEU A 78 2.02 -6.63 -3.73
C LEU A 78 1.77 -6.55 -5.25
N GLY A 79 2.05 -5.39 -5.84
CA GLY A 79 1.79 -5.07 -7.24
C GLY A 79 2.95 -5.31 -8.18
N MET A 80 4.14 -5.67 -7.69
CA MET A 80 5.34 -5.76 -8.53
C MET A 80 5.17 -6.70 -9.73
N GLY A 81 4.40 -7.79 -9.58
CA GLY A 81 4.13 -8.72 -10.67
C GLY A 81 3.43 -8.05 -11.85
N VAL A 82 2.47 -7.17 -11.57
CA VAL A 82 1.75 -6.37 -12.57
C VAL A 82 2.58 -5.17 -13.00
N LEU A 83 3.23 -4.45 -12.10
CA LEU A 83 4.06 -3.29 -12.44
C LEU A 83 5.20 -3.66 -13.40
N ARG A 84 5.81 -4.84 -13.24
CA ARG A 84 6.85 -5.35 -14.15
C ARG A 84 6.36 -5.53 -15.58
N THR A 85 5.08 -5.82 -15.83
CA THR A 85 4.57 -5.97 -17.19
C THR A 85 4.44 -4.63 -17.93
N PHE A 86 4.39 -3.52 -17.21
CA PHE A 86 4.27 -2.18 -17.78
C PHE A 86 5.60 -1.43 -17.86
N ILE A 87 6.56 -1.75 -17.00
CA ILE A 87 7.87 -1.10 -16.97
C ILE A 87 8.80 -1.78 -17.99
N LYS A 88 9.12 -1.08 -19.08
CA LYS A 88 10.09 -1.55 -20.09
C LYS A 88 11.55 -1.17 -19.78
N ASN A 89 11.77 -0.30 -18.79
CA ASN A 89 13.11 0.17 -18.44
C ASN A 89 13.80 -0.80 -17.46
N PRO A 90 14.93 -1.42 -17.84
CA PRO A 90 15.63 -2.39 -17.01
C PRO A 90 16.14 -1.79 -15.69
N GLN A 91 16.58 -0.53 -15.66
CA GLN A 91 17.02 0.13 -14.44
C GLN A 91 15.87 0.32 -13.43
N ALA A 92 14.67 0.59 -13.93
CA ALA A 92 13.49 0.75 -13.07
C ALA A 92 13.04 -0.60 -12.48
N ILE A 93 13.12 -1.68 -13.25
CA ILE A 93 12.87 -3.04 -12.75
C ILE A 93 13.88 -3.40 -11.67
N GLU A 94 15.16 -3.11 -11.88
CA GLU A 94 16.21 -3.42 -10.91
C GLU A 94 16.02 -2.66 -9.59
N LYS A 95 15.78 -1.35 -9.65
CA LYS A 95 15.46 -0.54 -8.45
C LYS A 95 14.21 -1.05 -7.73
N MET A 96 13.17 -1.42 -8.47
CA MET A 96 11.96 -2.01 -7.89
C MET A 96 12.26 -3.34 -7.20
N ASN A 97 13.10 -4.19 -7.79
CA ASN A 97 13.49 -5.47 -7.20
C ASN A 97 14.32 -5.29 -5.93
N GLN A 98 15.29 -4.36 -5.93
CA GLN A 98 16.06 -4.02 -4.74
C GLN A 98 15.16 -3.47 -3.62
N THR A 99 14.21 -2.62 -3.98
CA THR A 99 13.24 -2.04 -3.05
C THR A 99 12.35 -3.15 -2.47
N ALA A 100 11.78 -4.00 -3.32
CA ALA A 100 10.96 -5.13 -2.89
C ALA A 100 11.74 -6.10 -1.98
N ALA A 101 13.01 -6.41 -2.29
CA ALA A 101 13.84 -7.28 -1.46
C ALA A 101 14.05 -6.73 -0.04
N ARG A 102 14.18 -5.40 0.10
CA ARG A 102 14.31 -4.73 1.41
C ARG A 102 12.99 -4.67 2.18
N LEU A 103 11.87 -4.56 1.46
CA LEU A 103 10.54 -4.42 2.04
C LEU A 103 9.86 -5.76 2.34
N ALA A 104 10.18 -6.83 1.62
CA ALA A 104 9.60 -8.17 1.79
C ALA A 104 9.67 -8.70 3.22
N PRO A 105 10.82 -8.69 3.92
CA PRO A 105 10.88 -9.15 5.31
C PRO A 105 10.07 -8.27 6.27
N LYS A 106 9.78 -7.02 5.88
CA LYS A 106 9.02 -6.06 6.69
C LYS A 106 7.54 -5.99 6.29
N GLN A 107 7.09 -6.74 5.29
CA GLN A 107 5.73 -6.65 4.75
C GLN A 107 4.67 -6.85 5.83
N GLY A 108 4.82 -7.88 6.68
CA GLY A 108 3.88 -8.15 7.77
C GLY A 108 3.79 -6.99 8.76
N VAL A 109 4.95 -6.45 9.17
CA VAL A 109 5.03 -5.30 10.10
C VAL A 109 4.44 -4.04 9.47
N LEU A 110 4.77 -3.75 8.21
CA LEU A 110 4.22 -2.62 7.46
C LEU A 110 2.69 -2.74 7.30
N GLY A 111 2.18 -3.95 7.08
CA GLY A 111 0.74 -4.22 7.04
C GLY A 111 0.05 -3.91 8.36
N ILE A 112 0.64 -4.30 9.49
CA ILE A 112 0.12 -3.98 10.83
C ILE A 112 0.14 -2.47 11.07
N ILE A 113 1.25 -1.81 10.74
CA ILE A 113 1.38 -0.35 10.85
C ILE A 113 0.30 0.34 10.00
N ALA A 114 0.08 -0.10 8.76
CA ALA A 114 -0.94 0.45 7.89
C ALA A 114 -2.36 0.30 8.47
N MET A 115 -2.65 -0.81 9.16
CA MET A 115 -3.93 -0.98 9.85
C MET A 115 -4.08 -0.01 11.03
N CYS A 116 -3.03 0.16 11.84
CA CYS A 116 -3.04 1.12 12.95
C CYS A 116 -3.19 2.56 12.47
N VAL A 117 -2.45 2.94 11.42
CA VAL A 117 -2.53 4.27 10.80
C VAL A 117 -3.92 4.49 10.19
N GLY A 118 -4.48 3.50 9.48
CA GLY A 118 -5.84 3.57 8.95
C GLY A 118 -6.90 3.74 10.04
N GLY A 119 -6.75 3.04 11.17
CA GLY A 119 -7.62 3.21 12.34
C GLY A 119 -7.50 4.61 12.95
N TRP A 120 -6.28 5.11 13.11
CA TRP A 120 -6.03 6.48 13.55
C TRP A 120 -6.64 7.53 12.63
N MET A 121 -6.52 7.38 11.30
CA MET A 121 -7.08 8.36 10.35
C MET A 121 -8.61 8.46 10.43
N ILE A 122 -9.30 7.36 10.74
CA ILE A 122 -10.75 7.38 10.98
C ILE A 122 -11.04 8.20 12.24
N VAL A 123 -10.35 7.92 13.35
CA VAL A 123 -10.52 8.65 14.61
C VAL A 123 -10.18 10.13 14.46
N ALA A 124 -9.06 10.44 13.81
CA ALA A 124 -8.62 11.79 13.55
C ALA A 124 -9.61 12.57 12.68
N ARG A 125 -10.26 11.91 11.71
CA ARG A 125 -11.34 12.54 10.93
C ARG A 125 -12.54 12.93 11.79
N PHE A 126 -12.84 12.21 12.87
CA PHE A 126 -13.90 12.61 13.81
C PHE A 126 -13.46 13.71 14.79
N LEU A 127 -12.18 13.77 15.15
CA LEU A 127 -11.63 14.76 16.09
C LEU A 127 -11.34 16.12 15.44
N PHE A 128 -10.98 16.13 14.17
CA PHE A 128 -10.65 17.35 13.40
C PHE A 128 -11.77 17.75 12.42
N LEU A 129 -13.00 17.22 12.59
CA LEU A 129 -14.19 17.64 11.86
C LEU A 129 -14.85 18.87 12.50
#